data_AF-A0A7I8L970-F1
#
_entry.id   AF-A0A7I8L970-F1
#
_cell.length_a   1.000
_cell.length_b   1.000
_cell.length_c   1.000
_cell.angle_alpha   90.00
_cell.angle_beta   90.00
_cell.angle_gamma   90.00
#
_symmetry.space_group_name_H-M   'P 1'
#
loop_
_entity.id
_entity.type
_entity.pdbx_description
1 polymer ?
#
loop_
_entity_poly.entity_id
_entity_poly.type
_entity_poly.pdbx_seq_one_letter_code
_entity_poly.pdbx_strand_id
1 'polypeptide(L)'
;MNIIRTSPPLHPARDLLKDPLKAQAERGMVLNKGNIYISEESPPSVVQAYTRQFRIDFSSFLRCRSVETVPGGRMVLTIAVRTSLDPIQECSVLIWILLSRVLRDLVQEAYIQEENFNSFNLPFYAPLPLEVEQEIHKEGSFSIDCIKLFDVELKSVQEHAKQSTGVFITNMTRAMVQPLLVRHFGGDIIEVLFSNYNKLVEKEVSISKNKLKTLAVSLVRNS
;
A
#
# COMPACT_ATOMS: atom_id res chain seq x y z
N MET A 1 5.68 31.43 -0.91
CA MET A 1 5.20 30.20 -1.57
C MET A 1 5.26 29.09 -0.53
N ASN A 2 4.11 28.68 0.03
CA ASN A 2 4.06 27.55 0.96
C ASN A 2 3.88 26.29 0.11
N ILE A 3 4.89 25.41 0.11
CA ILE A 3 4.84 24.12 -0.59
C ILE A 3 4.70 23.05 0.49
N ILE A 4 3.55 22.39 0.53
CA ILE A 4 3.37 21.17 1.33
C ILE A 4 3.85 20.00 0.48
N ARG A 5 4.94 19.35 0.90
CA ARG A 5 5.38 18.08 0.32
C ARG A 5 4.92 16.95 1.24
N THR A 6 3.96 16.16 0.76
CA THR A 6 3.48 14.98 1.49
C THR A 6 3.54 13.79 0.54
N SER A 7 4.44 12.85 0.81
CA SER A 7 4.15 11.46 0.49
C SER A 7 3.03 11.02 1.43
N PRO A 8 1.93 10.39 0.95
CA PRO A 8 1.06 9.65 1.85
C PRO A 8 1.96 8.72 2.67
N PRO A 9 1.74 8.58 3.98
CA PRO A 9 2.70 7.86 4.82
C PRO A 9 2.86 6.43 4.31
N LEU A 10 4.05 6.11 3.77
CA LEU A 10 4.53 4.74 3.63
C LEU A 10 5.02 4.18 4.99
N HIS A 11 4.87 4.97 6.06
CA HIS A 11 5.13 4.60 7.44
C HIS A 11 3.89 4.85 8.32
N PRO A 12 3.58 3.96 9.27
CA PRO A 12 2.35 4.04 10.05
C PRO A 12 2.39 5.20 11.05
N ALA A 13 1.62 6.27 10.78
CA ALA A 13 1.09 7.08 11.88
C ALA A 13 0.05 6.23 12.61
N ARG A 14 0.16 6.14 13.95
CA ARG A 14 -0.61 5.23 14.82
C ARG A 14 -2.14 5.26 14.62
N ASP A 15 -2.68 6.33 14.05
CA ASP A 15 -4.12 6.58 14.00
C ASP A 15 -4.71 6.78 12.58
N LEU A 16 -3.92 6.61 11.50
CA LEU A 16 -4.37 6.91 10.13
C LEU A 16 -4.56 5.69 9.22
N LEU A 17 -4.02 4.52 9.56
CA LEU A 17 -4.20 3.31 8.76
C LEU A 17 -5.38 2.51 9.29
N LYS A 18 -6.54 2.66 8.64
CA LYS A 18 -7.73 1.85 8.90
C LYS A 18 -7.68 0.60 8.04
N ASP A 19 -7.95 -0.55 8.65
CA ASP A 19 -8.18 -1.77 7.89
C ASP A 19 -9.41 -1.56 6.99
N PRO A 20 -9.24 -1.63 5.65
CA PRO A 20 -10.31 -1.33 4.69
C PRO A 20 -11.47 -2.32 4.76
N LEU A 21 -11.26 -3.51 5.31
CA LEU A 21 -12.28 -4.54 5.44
C LEU A 21 -12.92 -4.57 6.83
N LYS A 22 -12.32 -3.95 7.85
CA LYS A 22 -12.78 -4.06 9.25
C LYS A 22 -14.27 -3.78 9.43
N ALA A 23 -14.77 -2.67 8.89
CA ALA A 23 -16.17 -2.28 9.01
C ALA A 23 -17.15 -3.22 8.27
N GLN A 24 -16.66 -3.98 7.28
CA GLN A 24 -17.46 -4.93 6.52
C GLN A 24 -17.36 -6.34 7.11
N ALA A 25 -16.19 -6.71 7.65
CA ALA A 25 -15.98 -7.95 8.40
C ALA A 25 -16.83 -7.98 9.67
N GLU A 26 -16.93 -6.85 10.40
CA GLU A 26 -17.84 -6.69 11.56
C GLU A 26 -19.32 -6.86 11.19
N ARG A 27 -19.68 -6.69 9.91
CA ARG A 27 -21.04 -6.93 9.38
C ARG A 27 -21.19 -8.31 8.72
N GLY A 28 -20.15 -9.14 8.76
CA GLY A 28 -20.11 -10.46 8.12
C GLY A 28 -20.12 -10.43 6.59
N MET A 29 -19.78 -9.29 5.96
CA MET A 29 -20.04 -9.05 4.53
C MET A 29 -18.86 -9.34 3.60
N VAL A 30 -17.61 -9.24 4.08
CA VAL A 30 -16.42 -9.37 3.22
C VAL A 30 -15.31 -10.09 3.96
N LEU A 31 -14.80 -11.17 3.37
CA LEU A 31 -13.63 -11.92 3.83
C LEU A 31 -12.63 -12.02 2.68
N ASN A 32 -11.38 -11.63 2.91
CA ASN A 32 -10.29 -11.84 1.97
C ASN A 32 -9.64 -13.20 2.21
N LYS A 33 -10.43 -14.28 2.09
CA LYS A 33 -9.98 -15.61 2.50
C LYS A 33 -8.71 -16.00 1.75
N GLY A 34 -7.73 -16.50 2.49
CA GLY A 34 -6.46 -16.95 1.94
C GLY A 34 -5.47 -15.83 1.60
N ASN A 35 -5.82 -14.56 1.83
CA ASN A 35 -4.99 -13.43 1.41
C ASN A 35 -5.01 -12.26 2.40
N ILE A 36 -3.90 -11.52 2.46
CA ILE A 36 -3.77 -10.32 3.32
C ILE A 36 -3.92 -9.00 2.54
N TYR A 37 -4.05 -9.08 1.23
CA TYR A 37 -4.17 -7.95 0.32
C TYR A 37 -4.94 -8.37 -0.93
N ILE A 38 -5.25 -7.42 -1.82
CA ILE A 38 -5.89 -7.70 -3.10
C ILE A 38 -5.01 -8.65 -3.93
N SER A 39 -5.60 -9.75 -4.38
CA SER A 39 -5.00 -10.79 -5.21
C SER A 39 -5.96 -11.22 -6.33
N GLU A 40 -5.51 -12.08 -7.24
CA GLU A 40 -6.36 -12.67 -8.28
C GLU A 40 -7.50 -13.51 -7.70
N GLU A 41 -7.30 -14.11 -6.52
CA GLU A 41 -8.29 -14.91 -5.81
C GLU A 41 -9.31 -14.04 -5.03
N SER A 42 -9.07 -12.73 -4.93
CA SER A 42 -9.91 -11.84 -4.14
C SER A 42 -11.26 -11.59 -4.84
N PRO A 43 -12.40 -11.70 -4.12
CA PRO A 43 -13.68 -11.37 -4.71
C PRO A 43 -13.78 -9.87 -5.02
N PRO A 44 -14.61 -9.46 -6.00
CA PRO A 44 -14.77 -8.04 -6.36
C PRO A 44 -15.16 -7.14 -5.19
N SER A 45 -15.86 -7.68 -4.18
CA SER A 45 -16.23 -6.96 -2.96
C SER A 45 -15.02 -6.48 -2.15
N VAL A 46 -13.92 -7.24 -2.13
CA VAL A 46 -12.66 -6.82 -1.49
C VAL A 46 -12.08 -5.62 -2.21
N VAL A 47 -11.97 -5.66 -3.54
CA VAL A 47 -11.45 -4.52 -4.32
C VAL A 47 -12.29 -3.27 -4.08
N GLN A 48 -13.62 -3.39 -4.13
CA GLN A 48 -14.53 -2.28 -3.87
C GLN A 48 -14.36 -1.68 -2.47
N ALA A 49 -14.09 -2.50 -1.46
CA ALA A 49 -13.85 -2.06 -0.10
C ALA A 49 -12.58 -1.22 0.02
N TYR A 50 -11.47 -1.70 -0.54
CA TYR A 50 -10.21 -0.96 -0.60
C TYR A 50 -10.36 0.36 -1.37
N THR A 51 -11.01 0.34 -2.54
CA THR A 51 -11.30 1.55 -3.31
C THR A 51 -12.16 2.54 -2.51
N ARG A 52 -13.18 2.05 -1.80
CA ARG A 52 -14.04 2.89 -0.97
C ARG A 52 -13.27 3.53 0.19
N GLN A 53 -12.46 2.74 0.89
CA GLN A 53 -11.65 3.23 2.01
C GLN A 53 -10.65 4.29 1.53
N PHE A 54 -9.97 4.04 0.41
CA PHE A 54 -9.10 5.01 -0.24
C PHE A 54 -9.81 6.34 -0.53
N ARG A 55 -11.01 6.30 -1.13
CA ARG A 55 -11.78 7.52 -1.44
C ARG A 55 -12.13 8.31 -0.17
N ILE A 56 -12.56 7.63 0.88
CA ILE A 56 -12.89 8.25 2.16
C ILE A 56 -11.66 8.93 2.76
N ASP A 57 -10.55 8.21 2.86
CA ASP A 57 -9.34 8.70 3.51
C ASP A 57 -8.68 9.81 2.69
N PHE A 58 -8.62 9.66 1.36
CA PHE A 58 -8.01 10.65 0.48
C PHE A 58 -8.84 11.93 0.38
N SER A 59 -10.17 11.82 0.29
CA SER A 59 -11.06 13.00 0.36
C SER A 59 -10.93 13.73 1.70
N SER A 60 -10.86 12.98 2.81
CA SER A 60 -10.64 13.55 4.14
C SER A 60 -9.29 14.27 4.23
N PHE A 61 -8.22 13.65 3.69
CA PHE A 61 -6.90 14.26 3.60
C PHE A 61 -6.95 15.58 2.83
N LEU A 62 -7.55 15.61 1.64
CA LEU A 62 -7.68 16.83 0.83
C LEU A 62 -8.45 17.92 1.60
N ARG A 63 -9.56 17.58 2.26
CA ARG A 63 -10.32 18.53 3.08
C ARG A 63 -9.51 19.09 4.24
N CYS A 64 -8.73 18.26 4.94
CA CYS A 64 -7.85 18.75 6.00
C CYS A 64 -6.78 19.70 5.43
N ARG A 65 -6.16 19.32 4.30
CA ARG A 65 -5.15 20.16 3.64
C ARG A 65 -5.73 21.46 3.12
N SER A 66 -7.00 21.51 2.73
CA SER A 66 -7.62 22.72 2.19
C SER A 66 -7.85 23.80 3.23
N VAL A 67 -8.05 23.42 4.49
CA VAL A 67 -8.15 24.33 5.64
C VAL A 67 -6.77 24.89 6.02
N GLU A 68 -5.71 24.08 5.87
CA GLU A 68 -4.34 24.47 6.24
C GLU A 68 -3.59 25.21 5.12
N THR A 69 -4.06 25.11 3.88
CA THR A 69 -3.43 25.73 2.71
C THR A 69 -4.13 27.04 2.37
N VAL A 70 -3.37 28.12 2.27
CA VAL A 70 -3.89 29.43 1.83
C VAL A 70 -4.39 29.38 0.37
N PRO A 71 -5.38 30.19 -0.01
CA PRO A 71 -5.80 30.36 -1.41
C PRO A 71 -4.60 30.59 -2.36
N GLY A 72 -4.54 29.86 -3.47
CA GLY A 72 -3.41 29.88 -4.40
C GLY A 72 -2.14 29.18 -3.91
N GLY A 73 -2.14 28.66 -2.68
CA GLY A 73 -1.06 27.82 -2.14
C GLY A 73 -0.93 26.49 -2.90
N ARG A 74 0.24 25.86 -2.81
CA ARG A 74 0.55 24.66 -3.59
C ARG A 74 0.88 23.46 -2.71
N MET A 75 0.48 22.28 -3.19
CA MET A 75 0.80 21.00 -2.57
C MET A 75 1.32 20.05 -3.64
N VAL A 76 2.36 19.28 -3.30
CA VAL A 76 2.90 18.23 -4.17
C VAL A 76 2.77 16.89 -3.46
N LEU A 77 2.04 15.98 -4.10
CA LEU A 77 1.80 14.62 -3.62
C LEU A 77 2.62 13.63 -4.45
N THR A 78 3.20 12.63 -3.81
CA THR A 78 3.81 11.47 -4.49
C THR A 78 3.16 10.20 -3.98
N ILE A 79 2.42 9.50 -4.83
CA ILE A 79 1.56 8.38 -4.45
C ILE A 79 2.06 7.13 -5.19
N ALA A 80 2.27 6.02 -4.46
CA ALA A 80 2.48 4.73 -5.09
C ALA A 80 1.17 4.29 -5.75
N VAL A 81 1.20 4.05 -7.05
CA VAL A 81 0.01 3.73 -7.85
C VAL A 81 0.18 2.38 -8.51
N ARG A 82 -0.93 1.89 -9.07
CA ARG A 82 -0.90 0.81 -10.07
C ARG A 82 -1.35 1.31 -11.43
N THR A 83 -0.84 0.70 -12.49
CA THR A 83 -1.22 1.00 -13.89
C THR A 83 -2.01 -0.11 -14.56
N SER A 84 -2.00 -1.31 -13.97
CA SER A 84 -2.73 -2.48 -14.42
C SER A 84 -3.85 -2.88 -13.44
N LEU A 85 -4.88 -3.51 -13.98
CA LEU A 85 -5.89 -4.22 -13.19
C LEU A 85 -5.37 -5.59 -12.75
N ASP A 86 -4.34 -6.12 -13.41
CA ASP A 86 -3.68 -7.36 -13.05
C ASP A 86 -2.69 -7.09 -11.89
N PRO A 87 -2.95 -7.64 -10.69
CA PRO A 87 -2.11 -7.43 -9.51
C PRO A 87 -0.72 -8.07 -9.61
N ILE A 88 -0.46 -9.01 -10.51
CA ILE A 88 0.82 -9.75 -10.59
C ILE A 88 1.86 -9.02 -11.47
N GLN A 89 1.40 -8.12 -12.34
CA GLN A 89 2.25 -7.40 -13.28
C GLN A 89 3.11 -6.33 -12.60
N GLU A 90 2.77 -5.93 -11.38
CA GLU A 90 3.39 -4.77 -10.74
C GLU A 90 4.01 -5.08 -9.38
N CYS A 91 5.20 -4.53 -9.17
CA CYS A 91 6.00 -4.71 -7.97
C CYS A 91 5.27 -4.23 -6.71
N SER A 92 4.46 -3.17 -6.84
CA SER A 92 3.69 -2.56 -5.76
C SER A 92 2.67 -3.51 -5.14
N VAL A 93 2.30 -4.58 -5.85
CA VAL A 93 1.33 -5.59 -5.39
C VAL A 93 2.00 -6.96 -5.19
N LEU A 94 2.97 -7.33 -6.03
CA LEU A 94 3.71 -8.59 -5.92
C LEU A 94 4.32 -8.79 -4.53
N ILE A 95 4.92 -7.75 -3.93
CA ILE A 95 5.56 -7.87 -2.61
C ILE A 95 4.58 -8.33 -1.52
N TRP A 96 3.29 -7.96 -1.64
CA TRP A 96 2.25 -8.35 -0.70
C TRP A 96 1.70 -9.74 -0.99
N ILE A 97 1.61 -10.13 -2.27
CA ILE A 97 1.26 -11.49 -2.67
C ILE A 97 2.30 -12.50 -2.13
N LEU A 98 3.59 -12.19 -2.26
CA LEU A 98 4.65 -13.06 -1.74
C LEU A 98 4.59 -13.16 -0.20
N LEU A 99 4.28 -12.06 0.49
CA LEU A 99 4.12 -12.08 1.95
C LEU A 99 2.91 -12.92 2.37
N SER A 100 1.80 -12.79 1.64
CA SER A 100 0.58 -13.58 1.81
C SER A 100 0.85 -15.08 1.68
N ARG A 101 1.66 -15.49 0.69
CA ARG A 101 2.05 -16.89 0.49
C ARG A 101 2.85 -17.45 1.67
N VAL A 102 3.84 -16.72 2.16
CA VAL A 102 4.63 -17.20 3.30
C VAL A 102 3.78 -17.30 4.58
N LEU A 103 2.85 -16.36 4.81
CA LEU A 103 1.90 -16.50 5.90
C LEU A 103 0.98 -17.73 5.74
N ARG A 104 0.56 -18.03 4.51
CA ARG A 104 -0.23 -19.24 4.19
C ARG A 104 0.57 -20.52 4.50
N ASP A 105 1.86 -20.54 4.18
CA ASP A 105 2.73 -21.67 4.53
C ASP A 105 2.84 -21.83 6.06
N LEU A 106 2.98 -20.73 6.80
CA LEU A 106 2.98 -20.75 8.27
C LEU A 106 1.65 -21.22 8.88
N VAL A 107 0.52 -21.03 8.20
CA VAL A 107 -0.77 -21.63 8.59
C VAL A 107 -0.74 -23.15 8.39
N GLN A 108 -0.21 -23.64 7.26
CA GLN A 108 -0.08 -25.07 6.99
C GLN A 108 0.86 -25.77 7.97
N GLU A 109 1.90 -25.08 8.40
CA GLU A 109 2.85 -25.53 9.43
C GLU A 109 2.33 -25.34 10.87
N ALA A 110 1.08 -24.88 11.04
CA ALA A 110 0.42 -24.66 12.33
C ALA A 110 1.08 -23.61 13.25
N TYR A 111 1.93 -22.72 12.72
CA TYR A 111 2.44 -21.56 13.46
C TYR A 111 1.36 -20.47 13.64
N ILE A 112 0.37 -20.42 12.75
CA ILE A 112 -0.70 -19.41 12.73
C ILE A 112 -2.05 -20.11 12.53
N GLN A 113 -3.07 -19.69 13.28
CA GLN A 113 -4.44 -20.17 13.07
C GLN A 113 -5.04 -19.59 11.77
N GLU A 114 -5.76 -20.41 10.99
CA GLU A 114 -6.32 -19.99 9.70
C GLU A 114 -7.28 -18.79 9.86
N GLU A 115 -8.04 -18.73 10.96
CA GLU A 115 -8.96 -17.64 11.28
C GLU A 115 -8.21 -16.32 11.52
N ASN A 116 -7.05 -16.39 12.18
CA ASN A 116 -6.20 -15.22 12.40
C ASN A 116 -5.60 -14.72 11.08
N PHE A 117 -5.21 -15.63 10.19
CA PHE A 117 -4.73 -15.26 8.86
C PHE A 117 -5.82 -14.60 8.01
N ASN A 118 -7.01 -15.22 7.94
CA ASN A 118 -8.13 -14.73 7.13
C ASN A 118 -8.73 -13.40 7.61
N SER A 119 -8.49 -13.03 8.87
CA SER A 119 -8.94 -11.76 9.45
C SER A 119 -7.95 -10.61 9.27
N PHE A 120 -6.71 -10.87 8.85
CA PHE A 120 -5.69 -9.84 8.66
C PHE A 120 -5.72 -9.25 7.25
N ASN A 121 -5.76 -7.92 7.16
CA ASN A 121 -5.65 -7.20 5.89
C ASN A 121 -4.68 -6.02 6.01
N LEU A 122 -3.87 -5.81 4.98
CA LEU A 122 -2.95 -4.69 4.92
C LEU A 122 -3.72 -3.39 4.66
N PRO A 123 -3.47 -2.33 5.43
CA PRO A 123 -4.21 -1.06 5.32
C PRO A 123 -3.66 -0.16 4.22
N PHE A 124 -3.11 -0.74 3.16
CA PHE A 124 -2.55 0.01 2.02
C PHE A 124 -3.49 -0.12 0.83
N TYR A 125 -3.43 0.82 -0.10
CA TYR A 125 -4.08 0.69 -1.39
C TYR A 125 -3.22 1.39 -2.43
N ALA A 126 -2.94 0.70 -3.53
CA ALA A 126 -2.34 1.30 -4.71
C ALA A 126 -3.48 1.69 -5.68
N PRO A 127 -3.89 2.97 -5.73
CA PRO A 127 -4.94 3.40 -6.64
C PRO A 127 -4.42 3.43 -8.09
N LEU A 128 -5.34 3.39 -9.05
CA LEU A 128 -5.07 3.82 -10.42
C LEU A 128 -4.87 5.34 -10.45
N PRO A 129 -4.04 5.89 -11.36
CA PRO A 129 -3.92 7.33 -11.55
C PRO A 129 -5.28 8.03 -11.73
N LEU A 130 -6.18 7.39 -12.48
CA LEU A 130 -7.53 7.91 -12.69
C LEU A 130 -8.36 7.97 -11.39
N GLU A 131 -8.20 7.02 -10.47
CA GLU A 131 -8.90 7.06 -9.18
C GLU A 131 -8.44 8.26 -8.33
N VAL A 132 -7.15 8.62 -8.41
CA VAL A 132 -6.58 9.79 -7.74
C VAL A 132 -7.16 11.08 -8.33
N GLU A 133 -7.11 11.21 -9.66
CA GLU A 133 -7.64 12.37 -10.38
C GLU A 133 -9.14 12.59 -10.09
N GLN A 134 -9.93 11.52 -10.18
CA GLN A 134 -11.37 11.57 -9.93
C GLN A 134 -11.68 12.06 -8.53
N GLU A 135 -10.96 11.58 -7.50
CA GLU A 135 -11.25 11.98 -6.13
C GLU A 135 -10.80 13.41 -5.82
N ILE A 136 -9.72 13.91 -6.45
CA ILE A 136 -9.34 15.33 -6.36
C ILE A 136 -10.42 16.22 -6.94
N HIS A 137 -10.90 15.90 -8.15
CA HIS A 137 -11.97 16.66 -8.79
C HIS A 137 -13.29 16.59 -8.02
N LYS A 138 -13.61 15.43 -7.47
CA LYS A 138 -14.83 15.20 -6.68
C LYS A 138 -14.82 15.94 -5.34
N GLU A 139 -13.67 16.03 -4.67
CA GLU A 139 -13.55 16.78 -3.41
C GLU A 139 -13.58 18.30 -3.66
N GLY A 140 -12.87 18.77 -4.69
CA GLY A 140 -13.06 20.12 -5.25
C GLY A 140 -12.34 21.27 -4.55
N SER A 141 -11.60 21.05 -3.46
CA SER A 141 -10.84 22.11 -2.78
C SER A 141 -9.58 22.54 -3.53
N PHE A 142 -9.05 21.66 -4.39
CA PHE A 142 -7.81 21.88 -5.14
C PHE A 142 -8.04 21.68 -6.64
N SER A 143 -7.31 22.46 -7.44
CA SER A 143 -7.15 22.24 -8.88
C SER A 143 -5.85 21.50 -9.16
N ILE A 144 -5.86 20.63 -10.17
CA ILE A 144 -4.65 19.94 -10.65
C ILE A 144 -3.88 20.87 -11.57
N ASP A 145 -2.62 21.11 -11.23
CA ASP A 145 -1.67 21.91 -12.00
C ASP A 145 -0.76 21.04 -12.87
N CYS A 146 -0.33 19.88 -12.36
CA CYS A 146 0.48 18.93 -13.12
C CYS A 146 0.34 17.51 -12.57
N ILE A 147 0.31 16.52 -13.46
CA ILE A 147 0.38 15.10 -13.12
C ILE A 147 1.51 14.45 -13.91
N LYS A 148 2.33 13.68 -13.22
CA LYS A 148 3.43 12.91 -13.82
C LYS A 148 3.49 11.52 -13.23
N LEU A 149 3.40 10.52 -14.10
CA LEU A 149 3.69 9.14 -13.77
C LEU A 149 5.16 8.85 -14.07
N PHE A 150 5.87 8.24 -13.13
CA PHE A 150 7.27 7.86 -13.30
C PHE A 150 7.59 6.59 -12.51
N ASP A 151 8.71 5.97 -12.87
CA ASP A 151 9.21 4.77 -12.22
C ASP A 151 10.25 5.14 -11.15
N VAL A 152 10.05 4.63 -9.94
CA VAL A 152 11.09 4.62 -8.92
C VAL A 152 11.83 3.29 -9.01
N GLU A 153 13.10 3.34 -9.45
CA GLU A 153 13.93 2.15 -9.56
C GLU A 153 14.51 1.76 -8.20
N LEU A 154 14.08 0.61 -7.68
CA LEU A 154 14.57 0.07 -6.41
C LEU A 154 16.07 -0.28 -6.47
N LYS A 155 16.61 -0.52 -7.68
CA LYS A 155 18.05 -0.75 -7.90
C LYS A 155 18.93 0.41 -7.43
N SER A 156 18.52 1.64 -7.70
CA SER A 156 19.31 2.82 -7.31
C SER A 156 19.48 2.89 -5.79
N VAL A 157 18.40 2.59 -5.05
CA VAL A 157 18.40 2.55 -3.58
C VAL A 157 19.17 1.34 -3.06
N GLN A 158 19.04 0.19 -3.73
CA GLN A 158 19.78 -1.04 -3.43
C GLN A 158 21.31 -0.86 -3.58
N GLU A 159 21.77 -0.26 -4.67
CA GLU A 159 23.20 -0.04 -4.96
C GLU A 159 23.84 0.83 -3.88
N HIS A 160 23.13 1.87 -3.42
CA HIS A 160 23.56 2.66 -2.27
C HIS A 160 23.59 1.85 -0.96
N ALA A 161 22.66 0.91 -0.78
CA ALA A 161 22.58 0.07 0.42
C ALA A 161 23.55 -1.13 0.42
N LYS A 162 24.22 -1.44 -0.72
CA LYS A 162 25.10 -2.61 -0.90
C LYS A 162 24.45 -3.95 -0.55
N GLN A 163 23.16 -4.11 -0.85
CA GLN A 163 22.38 -5.33 -0.57
C GLN A 163 21.93 -6.04 -1.86
N SER A 164 21.53 -7.31 -1.78
CA SER A 164 20.78 -7.94 -2.87
C SER A 164 19.40 -7.28 -2.99
N THR A 165 18.77 -7.36 -4.17
CA THR A 165 17.41 -6.84 -4.37
C THR A 165 16.42 -7.47 -3.39
N GLY A 166 16.56 -8.77 -3.12
CA GLY A 166 15.70 -9.50 -2.20
C GLY A 166 15.85 -9.04 -0.76
N VAL A 167 17.09 -8.86 -0.28
CA VAL A 167 17.35 -8.35 1.08
C VAL A 167 16.81 -6.93 1.25
N PHE A 168 17.00 -6.07 0.25
CA PHE A 168 16.49 -4.71 0.30
C PHE A 168 14.96 -4.67 0.37
N ILE A 169 14.26 -5.41 -0.51
CA ILE A 169 12.80 -5.52 -0.50
C ILE A 169 12.31 -6.11 0.82
N THR A 170 12.94 -7.17 1.32
CA THR A 170 12.60 -7.79 2.61
C THR A 170 12.69 -6.79 3.75
N ASN A 171 13.79 -6.05 3.86
CA ASN A 171 13.99 -5.06 4.91
C ASN A 171 12.99 -3.90 4.81
N MET A 172 12.72 -3.44 3.60
CA MET A 172 11.75 -2.38 3.33
C MET A 172 10.33 -2.83 3.71
N THR A 173 9.90 -4.01 3.26
CA THR A 173 8.62 -4.63 3.65
C THR A 173 8.55 -4.81 5.17
N ARG A 174 9.59 -5.37 5.79
CA ARG A 174 9.66 -5.59 7.24
C ARG A 174 9.48 -4.29 8.01
N ALA A 175 10.17 -3.23 7.62
CA ALA A 175 10.04 -1.91 8.24
C ALA A 175 8.61 -1.34 8.15
N MET A 176 7.89 -1.60 7.05
CA MET A 176 6.52 -1.12 6.87
C MET A 176 5.49 -1.90 7.69
N VAL A 177 5.57 -3.24 7.72
CA VAL A 177 4.46 -4.07 8.22
C VAL A 177 4.75 -4.85 9.50
N GLN A 178 6.01 -4.99 9.94
CA GLN A 178 6.31 -5.72 11.17
C GLN A 178 5.48 -5.24 12.38
N PRO A 179 5.27 -3.92 12.62
CA PRO A 179 4.43 -3.49 13.74
C PRO A 179 2.99 -3.99 13.67
N LEU A 180 2.43 -4.10 12.47
CA LEU A 180 1.08 -4.61 12.24
C LEU A 180 1.03 -6.12 12.45
N LEU A 181 2.04 -6.84 11.94
CA LEU A 181 2.15 -8.30 12.07
C LEU A 181 2.34 -8.71 13.54
N VAL A 182 3.24 -8.04 14.28
CA VAL A 182 3.46 -8.32 15.71
C VAL A 182 2.18 -8.10 16.50
N ARG A 183 1.44 -7.03 16.21
CA ARG A 183 0.19 -6.72 16.89
C ARG A 183 -0.89 -7.77 16.64
N HIS A 184 -0.94 -8.36 15.45
CA HIS A 184 -2.00 -9.28 15.05
C HIS A 184 -1.66 -10.75 15.30
N PHE A 185 -0.43 -11.17 14.98
CA PHE A 185 0.02 -12.57 15.04
C PHE A 185 0.96 -12.87 16.20
N GLY A 186 1.48 -11.84 16.89
CA GLY A 186 2.53 -12.00 17.89
C GLY A 186 3.95 -11.90 17.31
N GLY A 187 4.94 -11.82 18.22
CA GLY A 187 6.35 -11.64 17.85
C GLY A 187 7.06 -12.91 17.39
N ASP A 188 6.57 -14.08 17.80
CA ASP A 188 7.29 -15.36 17.67
C ASP A 188 7.46 -15.80 16.20
N ILE A 189 6.53 -15.40 15.33
CA ILE A 189 6.56 -15.76 13.90
C ILE A 189 7.45 -14.84 13.05
N ILE A 190 7.91 -13.70 13.58
CA ILE A 190 8.46 -12.63 12.75
C ILE A 190 9.78 -13.04 12.08
N GLU A 191 10.67 -13.70 12.82
CA GLU A 191 11.97 -14.10 12.24
C GLU A 191 11.81 -15.18 11.17
N VAL A 192 10.99 -16.21 11.42
CA VAL A 192 10.73 -17.26 10.44
C VAL A 192 10.01 -16.71 9.21
N LEU A 193 9.02 -15.84 9.40
CA LEU A 193 8.28 -15.17 8.33
C LEU A 193 9.21 -14.40 7.41
N PHE A 194 10.05 -13.50 7.93
CA PHE A 194 10.91 -12.66 7.10
C PHE A 194 12.09 -13.43 6.51
N SER A 195 12.56 -14.50 7.15
CA SER A 195 13.55 -15.41 6.56
C SER A 195 12.99 -16.11 5.32
N ASN A 196 11.80 -16.69 5.43
CA ASN A 196 11.14 -17.38 4.31
C ASN A 196 10.70 -16.40 3.21
N TYR A 197 10.22 -15.22 3.60
CA TYR A 197 9.90 -14.13 2.67
C TYR A 197 11.13 -13.72 1.85
N ASN A 198 12.29 -13.54 2.47
CA ASN A 198 13.51 -13.20 1.74
C ASN A 198 13.87 -14.24 0.68
N LYS A 199 13.82 -15.53 1.04
CA LYS A 199 14.09 -16.64 0.09
C LYS A 199 13.13 -16.60 -1.09
N LEU A 200 11.84 -16.35 -0.83
CA LEU A 200 10.82 -16.30 -1.86
C LEU A 200 10.98 -15.08 -2.78
N VAL A 201 11.27 -13.91 -2.20
CA VAL A 201 11.55 -12.68 -2.95
C VAL A 201 12.77 -12.86 -3.85
N GLU A 202 13.87 -13.43 -3.35
CA GLU A 202 15.08 -13.70 -4.16
C GLU A 202 14.80 -14.65 -5.34
N LYS A 203 13.85 -15.58 -5.17
CA LYS A 203 13.46 -16.53 -6.21
C LYS A 203 12.53 -15.92 -7.27
N GLU A 204 11.54 -15.13 -6.85
CA GLU A 204 10.41 -14.73 -7.72
C GLU A 204 10.48 -13.28 -8.20
N VAL A 205 11.22 -12.40 -7.52
CA VAL A 205 11.35 -11.01 -7.97
C VAL A 205 12.47 -10.92 -9.01
N SER A 206 12.07 -10.90 -10.28
CA SER A 206 13.01 -10.64 -11.37
C SER A 206 13.56 -9.22 -11.29
N ILE A 207 14.76 -9.04 -11.84
CA ILE A 207 15.42 -7.75 -12.03
C ILE A 207 14.53 -6.73 -12.79
N SER A 208 13.63 -7.22 -13.65
CA SER A 208 12.66 -6.40 -14.40
C SER A 208 11.45 -5.94 -13.57
N LYS A 209 11.17 -6.59 -12.45
CA LYS A 209 10.11 -6.24 -11.48
C LYS A 209 10.71 -5.48 -10.29
N ASN A 210 11.53 -4.47 -10.55
CA ASN A 210 12.16 -3.64 -9.51
C ASN A 210 11.71 -2.16 -9.55
N LYS A 211 10.59 -1.85 -10.22
CA LYS A 211 10.11 -0.48 -10.43
C LYS A 211 8.79 -0.27 -9.71
N LEU A 212 8.74 0.74 -8.86
CA LEU A 212 7.48 1.20 -8.27
C LEU A 212 6.91 2.33 -9.12
N LYS A 213 5.70 2.11 -9.66
CA LYS A 213 4.94 3.16 -10.35
C LYS A 213 4.52 4.21 -9.34
N THR A 214 4.93 5.44 -9.57
CA THR A 214 4.66 6.58 -8.68
C THR A 214 4.01 7.72 -9.46
N LEU A 215 2.92 8.25 -8.91
CA LEU A 215 2.24 9.43 -9.44
C LEU A 215 2.66 10.64 -8.62
N ALA A 216 3.30 11.62 -9.27
CA ALA A 216 3.47 12.96 -8.74
C ALA A 216 2.30 13.84 -9.19
N VAL A 217 1.63 14.50 -8.24
CA VAL A 217 0.53 15.42 -8.49
C VAL A 217 0.84 16.77 -7.85
N SER A 218 0.89 17.82 -8.67
CA SER A 218 0.95 19.22 -8.25
C SER A 218 -0.48 19.76 -8.17
N LEU A 219 -0.83 20.32 -7.02
CA LEU A 219 -2.14 20.85 -6.70
C LEU A 219 -2.04 22.33 -6.31
N VAL A 220 -3.05 23.11 -6.69
CA VAL A 220 -3.23 24.51 -6.31
C VAL A 220 -4.53 24.64 -5.53
N ARG A 221 -4.47 25.24 -4.33
CA ARG A 221 -5.66 25.48 -3.50
C ARG A 221 -6.56 26.50 -4.21
N ASN A 222 -7.80 26.11 -4.44
CA ASN A 222 -8.82 27.00 -4.98
C ASN A 222 -9.07 28.18 -4.02
N SER A 223 -9.71 29.24 -4.50
CA SER A 223 -10.16 30.33 -3.62
C SER A 223 -11.11 29.86 -2.52
#